data_AF-A0A1H0EGL8-F1
#
_entry.id   AF-A0A1H0EGL8-F1
#
_cell.length_a   1.000
_cell.length_b   1.000
_cell.length_c   1.000
_cell.angle_alpha   90.00
_cell.angle_beta   90.00
_cell.angle_gamma   90.00
#
_symmetry.space_group_name_H-M   'P 1'
#
loop_
_entity.id
_entity.type
_entity.pdbx_description
1 polymer ?
#
loop_
_entity_poly.entity_id
_entity_poly.type
_entity_poly.pdbx_seq_one_letter_code
_entity_poly.pdbx_strand_id
1 'polypeptide(L)'
;MSLRSTAEHEAAHAVVARHYRVPVHEVWVDPRTLAGRTECAKTSLQQTAVILAAGDLWCRELSALPYEDRACSDLRRFERDHGFQQLWHVEREARRILTQHREAVLGFAARLVREQHIVLTRSRAA
;
A
#
# COMPACT_ATOMS: atom_id res chain seq x y z
N MET A 1 9.27 6.99 -11.63
CA MET A 1 8.72 5.67 -11.24
C MET A 1 8.16 5.03 -12.48
N SER A 2 8.24 3.71 -12.58
CA SER A 2 7.51 3.01 -13.64
C SER A 2 6.07 2.73 -13.20
N LEU A 3 5.17 2.49 -14.16
CA LEU A 3 3.81 2.00 -13.87
C LEU A 3 3.84 0.75 -12.97
N ARG A 4 4.83 -0.12 -13.19
CA ARG A 4 5.04 -1.31 -12.37
C ARG A 4 5.36 -0.97 -10.92
N SER A 5 6.25 -0.01 -10.68
CA SER A 5 6.56 0.42 -9.32
C SER A 5 5.33 1.02 -8.64
N THR A 6 4.50 1.79 -9.35
CA THR A 6 3.25 2.34 -8.77
C THR A 6 2.28 1.21 -8.44
N ALA A 7 2.16 0.23 -9.33
CA ALA A 7 1.32 -0.93 -9.06
C ALA A 7 1.81 -1.77 -7.88
N GLU A 8 3.14 -1.92 -7.71
CA GLU A 8 3.73 -2.59 -6.56
C GLU A 8 3.46 -1.84 -5.24
N HIS A 9 3.56 -0.50 -5.25
CA HIS A 9 3.23 0.36 -4.12
C HIS A 9 1.77 0.21 -3.69
N GLU A 10 0.82 0.36 -4.62
CA GLU A 10 -0.61 0.20 -4.32
C GLU A 10 -0.97 -1.23 -3.93
N ALA A 11 -0.32 -2.23 -4.54
CA ALA A 11 -0.53 -3.61 -4.17
C ALA A 11 -0.08 -3.91 -2.74
N ALA A 12 1.00 -3.28 -2.27
CA ALA A 12 1.45 -3.43 -0.88
C ALA A 12 0.38 -2.93 0.11
N HIS A 13 -0.21 -1.75 -0.14
CA HIS A 13 -1.33 -1.25 0.66
C HIS A 13 -2.51 -2.23 0.70
N ALA A 14 -2.95 -2.69 -0.48
CA ALA A 14 -4.10 -3.57 -0.59
C ALA A 14 -3.88 -4.93 0.10
N VAL A 15 -2.69 -5.51 -0.04
CA VAL A 15 -2.34 -6.80 0.60
C VAL A 15 -2.28 -6.67 2.12
N VAL A 16 -1.68 -5.60 2.64
CA VAL A 16 -1.64 -5.34 4.09
C VAL A 16 -3.04 -5.08 4.63
N ALA A 17 -3.89 -4.33 3.92
CA ALA A 17 -5.28 -4.13 4.32
C ALA A 17 -6.05 -5.46 4.40
N ARG A 18 -5.89 -6.34 3.39
CA ARG A 18 -6.51 -7.67 3.38
C ARG A 18 -5.99 -8.58 4.49
N HIS A 19 -4.72 -8.46 4.90
CA HIS A 19 -4.17 -9.19 6.05
C HIS A 19 -4.98 -8.90 7.33
N TYR A 20 -5.35 -7.64 7.56
CA TYR A 20 -6.21 -7.22 8.66
C TYR A 20 -7.70 -7.46 8.43
N ARG A 21 -8.09 -8.09 7.32
CA ARG A 21 -9.48 -8.24 6.88
C ARG A 21 -10.20 -6.90 6.71
N VAL A 22 -9.45 -5.82 6.43
CA VAL A 22 -10.01 -4.52 6.04
C VAL A 22 -10.45 -4.62 4.58
N PRO A 23 -11.74 -4.37 4.28
CA PRO A 23 -12.21 -4.36 2.90
C PRO A 23 -11.43 -3.34 2.06
N VAL A 24 -10.93 -3.79 0.91
CA VAL A 24 -10.41 -2.92 -0.16
C VAL A 24 -11.54 -2.77 -1.18
N HIS A 25 -11.93 -1.53 -1.47
CA HIS A 25 -13.00 -1.22 -2.41
C HIS A 25 -12.48 -1.22 -3.83
N GLU A 26 -11.42 -0.45 -4.06
CA GLU A 26 -10.77 -0.35 -5.35
C GLU A 26 -9.29 -0.05 -5.23
N VAL A 27 -8.56 -0.40 -6.27
CA VAL A 27 -7.15 -0.06 -6.44
C VAL A 27 -6.94 0.36 -7.88
N TRP A 28 -6.32 1.51 -8.11
CA TRP A 28 -6.04 1.99 -9.46
C TRP A 28 -4.65 2.62 -9.59
N VAL A 29 -4.15 2.60 -10.82
CA VAL A 29 -2.92 3.26 -11.26
C VAL A 29 -3.17 3.93 -12.61
N ASP A 30 -2.66 5.15 -12.77
CA ASP A 30 -2.74 5.89 -14.03
C ASP A 30 -1.41 5.76 -14.79
N PRO A 31 -1.40 5.17 -16.01
CA PRO A 31 -0.19 4.99 -16.80
C PRO A 31 0.43 6.30 -17.31
N ARG A 32 -0.32 7.41 -17.34
CA ARG A 32 0.14 8.71 -17.85
C ARG A 32 0.79 9.54 -16.76
N THR A 33 0.16 9.60 -15.59
CA THR A 33 0.64 10.40 -14.45
C THR A 33 1.49 9.59 -13.48
N LEU A 34 1.45 8.26 -13.57
CA LEU A 34 2.11 7.33 -12.66
C LEU A 34 1.66 7.50 -11.20
N ALA A 35 0.47 8.07 -11.02
CA ALA A 35 -0.26 8.14 -9.76
C ALA A 35 -0.96 6.80 -9.49
N GLY A 36 -1.17 6.51 -8.22
CA GLY A 36 -1.92 5.35 -7.76
C GLY A 36 -2.79 5.72 -6.58
N ARG A 37 -3.78 4.87 -6.31
CA ARG A 37 -4.60 4.97 -5.11
C ARG A 37 -5.17 3.61 -4.74
N THR A 38 -5.14 3.33 -3.44
CA THR A 38 -5.80 2.20 -2.80
C THR A 38 -6.90 2.74 -1.88
N GLU A 39 -8.15 2.40 -2.17
CA GLU A 39 -9.28 2.78 -1.32
C GLU A 39 -9.72 1.62 -0.43
N CYS A 40 -9.60 1.82 0.88
CA CYS A 40 -9.96 0.85 1.91
C CYS A 40 -11.10 1.37 2.78
N ALA A 41 -11.86 0.46 3.38
CA ALA A 41 -12.79 0.81 4.45
C ALA A 41 -12.05 1.42 5.65
N LYS A 42 -12.76 2.25 6.44
CA LYS A 42 -12.22 2.80 7.68
C LYS A 42 -11.84 1.68 8.65
N THR A 43 -10.72 1.86 9.35
CA THR A 43 -10.25 0.92 10.37
C THR A 43 -9.57 1.66 11.53
N SER A 44 -8.99 0.92 12.48
CA SER A 44 -8.24 1.51 13.58
C SER A 44 -7.06 2.34 13.09
N LEU A 45 -6.67 3.34 13.88
CA LEU A 45 -5.52 4.20 13.59
C LEU A 45 -4.24 3.36 13.39
N GLN A 46 -4.02 2.36 14.24
CA GLN A 46 -2.84 1.49 14.14
C GLN A 46 -2.83 0.71 12.83
N GLN A 47 -3.94 0.07 12.44
CA GLN A 47 -4.00 -0.67 11.17
C GLN A 47 -3.86 0.27 9.97
N THR A 48 -4.47 1.45 10.04
CA THR A 48 -4.33 2.50 9.02
C THR A 48 -2.85 2.87 8.84
N ALA A 49 -2.12 3.08 9.93
CA ALA A 49 -0.70 3.39 9.89
C ALA A 49 0.13 2.27 9.23
N VAL A 50 -0.14 1.01 9.56
CA VAL A 50 0.56 -0.15 8.96
C VAL A 50 0.26 -0.26 7.49
N ILE A 51 -0.99 -0.01 7.07
CA ILE A 51 -1.36 0.06 5.66
C ILE A 51 -0.57 1.18 4.99
N LEU A 52 -0.57 2.40 5.52
CA LEU A 52 0.14 3.55 4.93
C LEU A 52 1.65 3.33 4.84
N ALA A 53 2.27 2.69 5.83
CA ALA A 53 3.70 2.37 5.80
C ALA A 53 4.07 1.33 4.73
N ALA A 54 3.11 0.49 4.32
CA ALA A 54 3.38 -0.65 3.45
C ALA A 54 3.95 -0.24 2.08
N GLY A 55 3.42 0.82 1.48
CA GLY A 55 3.81 1.27 0.15
C GLY A 55 5.27 1.74 0.09
N ASP A 56 5.68 2.59 1.03
CA ASP A 56 7.07 3.08 1.14
C ASP A 56 8.03 1.93 1.43
N LEU A 57 7.68 1.11 2.43
CA LEU A 57 8.52 0.01 2.87
C LEU A 57 8.73 -1.03 1.75
N TRP A 58 7.68 -1.32 0.98
CA TRP A 58 7.80 -2.19 -0.18
C TRP A 58 8.82 -1.64 -1.18
N CYS A 59 8.67 -0.39 -1.59
CA CYS A 59 9.56 0.24 -2.57
C CYS A 59 11.00 0.32 -2.07
N ARG A 60 11.21 0.59 -0.78
CA ARG A 60 12.55 0.78 -0.19
C ARG A 60 13.31 -0.52 0.02
N GLU A 61 12.62 -1.59 0.42
CA GLU A 61 13.29 -2.76 1.01
C GLU A 61 12.95 -4.09 0.30
N LEU A 62 11.80 -4.20 -0.35
CA LEU A 62 11.29 -5.49 -0.82
C LEU A 62 11.16 -5.57 -2.33
N SER A 63 10.91 -4.46 -3.02
CA SER A 63 10.89 -4.45 -4.48
C SER A 63 12.26 -4.82 -5.06
N ALA A 64 12.26 -5.41 -6.24
CA ALA A 64 13.49 -5.59 -7.04
C ALA A 64 13.77 -4.37 -7.93
N LEU A 65 12.86 -3.39 -7.93
CA LEU A 65 13.00 -2.16 -8.70
C LEU A 65 13.83 -1.13 -7.91
N PRO A 66 14.53 -0.20 -8.59
CA PRO A 66 15.20 0.90 -7.91
C PRO A 66 14.22 1.69 -7.05
N TYR A 67 14.62 1.99 -5.81
CA TYR A 67 13.85 2.83 -4.92
C TYR A 67 13.79 4.27 -5.45
N GLU A 68 12.61 4.86 -5.40
CA GLU A 68 12.40 6.27 -5.71
C GLU A 68 11.65 6.92 -4.54
N ASP A 69 12.31 7.83 -3.83
CA ASP A 69 11.72 8.57 -2.73
C ASP A 69 10.65 9.53 -3.25
N ARG A 70 9.39 9.26 -2.90
CA ARG A 70 8.24 10.08 -3.31
C ARG A 70 7.70 10.94 -2.16
N ALA A 71 8.44 11.07 -1.06
CA ALA A 71 8.00 11.78 0.12
C ALA A 71 6.56 11.37 0.50
N CYS A 72 6.39 10.11 0.93
CA CYS A 72 5.11 9.63 1.44
C CYS A 72 4.66 10.53 2.59
N SER A 73 3.81 11.52 2.28
CA SER A 73 3.36 12.56 3.21
C SER A 73 2.61 11.94 4.37
N ASP A 74 2.05 10.75 4.16
CA ASP A 74 1.34 9.96 5.14
C ASP A 74 2.22 9.52 6.31
N LEU A 75 3.44 9.04 6.05
CA LEU A 75 4.36 8.62 7.11
C LEU A 75 4.91 9.80 7.90
N ARG A 76 5.29 10.89 7.21
CA ARG A 76 5.75 12.12 7.88
C ARG A 76 4.66 12.74 8.75
N ARG A 77 3.40 12.71 8.28
CA ARG A 77 2.25 13.17 9.05
C ARG A 77 2.02 12.27 10.27
N PHE A 78 2.07 10.95 10.09
CA PHE A 78 1.90 10.00 11.18
C PHE A 78 2.99 10.15 12.25
N GLU A 79 4.25 10.31 11.85
CA GLU A 79 5.37 10.56 12.75
C GLU A 79 5.14 11.83 13.58
N ARG A 80 4.74 12.93 12.93
CA ARG A 80 4.45 14.19 13.63
C ARG A 80 3.31 14.04 14.64
N ASP A 81 2.27 13.29 14.28
CA ASP A 81 1.05 13.19 15.07
C ASP A 81 1.16 12.14 16.21
N HIS A 82 2.05 11.15 16.10
CA HIS A 82 2.14 10.00 17.02
C HIS A 82 3.55 9.65 17.53
N GLY A 83 4.60 10.27 16.99
CA GLY A 83 5.99 10.08 17.39
C GLY A 83 6.69 8.88 16.76
N PHE A 84 8.03 8.90 16.84
CA PHE A 84 8.92 7.92 16.21
C PHE A 84 8.73 6.48 16.67
N GLN A 85 8.45 6.25 17.96
CA GLN A 85 8.28 4.88 18.48
C GLN A 85 7.10 4.17 17.83
N GLN A 86 6.00 4.91 17.61
CA GLN A 86 4.81 4.36 16.96
C GLN A 86 5.08 4.08 15.48
N LEU A 87 5.80 4.99 14.80
CA LEU A 87 6.24 4.78 13.41
C LEU A 87 7.09 3.50 13.27
N TRP A 88 8.06 3.31 14.17
CA TRP A 88 8.92 2.12 14.17
C TRP A 88 8.15 0.81 14.35
N HIS A 89 7.17 0.79 15.26
CA HIS A 89 6.33 -0.38 15.47
C HIS A 89 5.54 -0.73 14.21
N VAL A 90 4.95 0.30 13.60
CA VAL A 90 4.15 0.22 12.38
C VAL A 90 4.99 -0.30 11.20
N GLU A 91 6.19 0.23 10.98
CA GLU A 91 7.10 -0.24 9.93
C GLU A 91 7.53 -1.70 10.14
N ARG A 92 7.86 -2.09 11.38
CA ARG A 92 8.23 -3.49 11.69
C ARG A 92 7.09 -4.46 11.38
N GLU A 93 5.87 -4.06 11.71
CA GLU A 93 4.69 -4.88 11.45
C GLU A 93 4.41 -4.97 9.94
N ALA A 94 4.47 -3.84 9.22
CA ALA A 94 4.33 -3.81 7.76
C ALA A 94 5.39 -4.72 7.08
N ARG A 95 6.66 -4.62 7.50
CA ARG A 95 7.75 -5.48 7.00
C ARG A 95 7.47 -6.96 7.20
N ARG A 96 7.00 -7.35 8.40
CA ARG A 96 6.66 -8.74 8.71
C ARG A 96 5.57 -9.25 7.78
N ILE A 97 4.49 -8.47 7.60
CA ILE A 97 3.37 -8.85 6.74
C ILE A 97 3.82 -8.94 5.27
N LEU A 98 4.50 -7.92 4.76
CA LEU A 98 4.93 -7.88 3.35
C LEU A 98 5.91 -9.00 3.00
N THR A 99 6.81 -9.37 3.92
CA THR A 99 7.70 -10.52 3.73
C THR A 99 6.90 -11.82 3.61
N GLN A 100 5.87 -12.00 4.44
CA GLN A 100 5.00 -13.19 4.41
C GLN A 100 4.13 -13.25 3.15
N HIS A 101 3.76 -12.10 2.59
CA HIS A 101 2.82 -11.98 1.47
C HIS A 101 3.46 -11.46 0.18
N ARG A 102 4.78 -11.66 0.02
CA ARG A 102 5.57 -11.11 -1.11
C ARG A 102 4.99 -11.50 -2.46
N GLU A 103 4.66 -12.77 -2.66
CA GLU A 103 4.10 -13.26 -3.92
C GLU A 103 2.71 -12.68 -4.20
N ALA A 104 1.90 -12.46 -3.16
CA ALA A 104 0.59 -11.84 -3.29
C ALA A 104 0.70 -10.39 -3.77
N VAL A 105 1.67 -9.63 -3.24
CA VAL A 105 1.93 -8.25 -3.70
C VAL A 105 2.35 -8.26 -5.17
N LEU A 106 3.31 -9.08 -5.56
CA LEU A 106 3.81 -9.15 -6.93
C LEU A 106 2.72 -9.60 -7.92
N GLY A 107 1.94 -10.62 -7.56
CA GLY A 107 0.83 -11.12 -8.38
C GLY A 107 -0.26 -10.07 -8.54
N PHE A 108 -0.61 -9.36 -7.47
CA PHE A 108 -1.61 -8.30 -7.51
C PHE A 108 -1.13 -7.07 -8.28
N ALA A 109 0.14 -6.67 -8.11
CA ALA A 109 0.77 -5.61 -8.90
C ALA A 109 0.79 -5.93 -10.40
N ALA A 110 1.17 -7.16 -10.77
CA ALA A 110 1.17 -7.59 -12.16
C ALA A 110 -0.24 -7.52 -12.78
N ARG A 111 -1.27 -7.87 -12.00
CA ARG A 111 -2.67 -7.71 -12.41
C ARG A 111 -3.03 -6.23 -12.57
N LEU A 112 -2.66 -5.40 -11.61
CA LEU A 112 -2.95 -3.95 -11.60
C LEU A 112 -2.28 -3.22 -12.76
N VAL A 113 -1.08 -3.61 -13.19
CA VAL A 113 -0.45 -3.06 -14.41
C VAL A 113 -1.29 -3.33 -15.67
N ARG A 114 -1.93 -4.50 -15.76
CA ARG A 114 -2.74 -4.89 -16.94
C ARG A 114 -4.12 -4.24 -16.91
N GLU A 115 -4.78 -4.28 -15.76
CA GLU A 115 -6.17 -3.84 -15.61
C GLU A 115 -6.28 -2.34 -15.31
N GLN A 116 -5.24 -1.71 -14.77
CA GLN A 116 -5.12 -0.30 -14.36
C GLN A 116 -6.10 0.12 -13.25
N HIS A 117 -7.26 -0.52 -13.15
CA HIS A 117 -8.26 -0.30 -12.13
C HIS A 117 -8.94 -1.62 -11.77
N ILE A 118 -8.86 -2.00 -10.50
CA ILE A 118 -9.45 -3.23 -9.97
C ILE A 118 -10.47 -2.85 -8.90
N VAL A 119 -11.74 -3.16 -9.16
CA VAL A 119 -12.82 -3.06 -8.17
C VAL A 119 -12.96 -4.41 -7.45
N LEU A 120 -12.80 -4.42 -6.13
CA LEU A 120 -12.79 -5.62 -5.30
C LEU A 120 -14.09 -5.80 -4.50
N THR A 121 -14.74 -4.69 -4.13
CA THR A 121 -16.10 -4.71 -3.58
C THR A 121 -16.92 -3.64 -4.24
N ARG A 122 -18.09 -4.01 -4.80
CA ARG A 122 -19.10 -3.03 -5.17
C ARG A 122 -19.70 -2.52 -3.86
N SER A 123 -19.43 -1.27 -3.51
CA SER A 123 -20.25 -0.58 -2.51
C SER A 123 -21.70 -0.72 -2.96
N ARG A 124 -22.52 -1.44 -2.19
CA ARG A 124 -23.97 -1.30 -2.32
C ARG A 124 -24.23 0.16 -2.02
N ALA A 125 -24.73 0.91 -3.00
CA ALA A 125 -25.22 2.26 -2.78
C ALA A 125 -26.15 2.20 -1.56
N ALA A 126 -25.80 2.99 -0.54
CA ALA A 126 -26.66 3.22 0.61
C ALA A 126 -27.87 4.06 0.20
#